data_AF-A0A963CNS5-F1
#
_entry.id   AF-A0A963CNS5-F1
#
_cell.length_a   1.000
_cell.length_b   1.000
_cell.length_c   1.000
_cell.angle_alpha   90.00
_cell.angle_beta   90.00
_cell.angle_gamma   90.00
#
_symmetry.space_group_name_H-M   'P 1'
#
loop_
_entity.id
_entity.type
_entity.pdbx_description
1 polymer ?
#
loop_
_entity_poly.entity_id
_entity_poly.type
_entity_poly.pdbx_seq_one_letter_code
_entity_poly.pdbx_strand_id
1 'polypeptide(L)' 'MGNQFASSADLEEKQVTFSQLSEHCWAFTAEGDPNTGVIIGDDAVMIIDATATPIMAQQVIRRVRELT' A
#
# COMPACT_ATOMS: atom_id res chain seq x y z
N MET A 1 13.72 12.47 25.65
CA MET A 1 12.96 12.72 24.40
C MET A 1 12.93 11.41 23.64
N GLY A 2 11.81 10.68 23.70
CA GLY A 2 11.67 9.42 22.98
C GLY A 2 11.45 9.71 21.50
N ASN A 3 12.16 9.01 20.62
CA ASN A 3 11.93 9.07 19.17
C ASN A 3 10.45 8.77 18.91
N GLN A 4 9.69 9.77 18.47
CA GLN A 4 8.33 9.55 18.01
C GLN A 4 8.41 8.59 16.83
N PHE A 5 7.61 7.53 16.87
CA PHE A 5 7.39 6.66 15.71
C PHE A 5 6.97 7.54 14.54
N ALA A 6 7.67 7.44 13.40
CA ALA A 6 7.50 8.35 12.25
C ALA A 6 6.02 8.52 11.82
N SER A 7 5.22 7.47 11.99
CA SER A 7 3.78 7.41 11.68
C SER A 7 2.89 8.27 12.59
N SER A 8 3.41 8.84 13.69
CA SER A 8 2.60 9.51 14.71
C SER A 8 2.22 10.95 14.35
N ALA A 9 2.87 11.54 13.35
CA ALA A 9 2.67 12.92 12.93
C ALA A 9 1.86 13.07 11.63
N ASP A 10 1.60 11.96 10.93
CA ASP A 10 0.90 11.98 9.64
C ASP A 10 -0.62 11.88 9.82
N LEU A 11 -1.25 13.04 9.98
CA LEU A 11 -2.70 13.21 10.08
C LEU A 11 -3.33 13.76 8.79
N GLU A 12 -2.52 14.15 7.81
CA GLU A 12 -2.99 14.64 6.51
C GLU A 12 -3.28 13.47 5.56
N GLU A 13 -4.30 13.65 4.70
CA GLU A 13 -4.66 12.66 3.69
C GLU A 13 -3.55 12.60 2.64
N LYS A 14 -2.67 11.60 2.77
CA LYS A 14 -1.57 11.38 1.85
C LYS A 14 -2.09 10.95 0.48
N GLN A 15 -1.53 11.54 -0.58
CA GLN A 15 -1.80 11.03 -1.92
C GLN A 15 -1.27 9.61 -2.06
N VAL A 16 -2.15 8.73 -2.53
CA VAL A 16 -1.85 7.32 -2.78
C VAL A 16 -1.74 7.12 -4.29
N THR A 17 -0.67 6.47 -4.73
CA THR A 17 -0.53 6.00 -6.10
C THR A 17 -0.54 4.48 -6.15
N PHE A 18 -1.20 3.94 -7.18
CA PHE A 18 -1.20 2.51 -7.46
C PHE A 18 -0.69 2.31 -8.88
N SER A 19 0.61 2.07 -9.00
CA SER A 19 1.36 2.13 -10.26
C SER A 19 1.73 0.73 -10.72
N GLN A 20 1.41 0.40 -11.98
CA GLN A 20 1.88 -0.84 -12.59
C GLN A 20 3.37 -0.71 -12.95
N LEU A 21 4.19 -1.63 -12.45
CA LEU A 21 5.63 -1.67 -12.69
C LEU A 21 6.00 -2.66 -13.80
N SER A 22 5.23 -3.74 -13.92
CA SER A 22 5.31 -4.72 -15.00
C SER A 22 3.93 -5.37 -15.20
N GLU A 23 3.80 -6.24 -16.19
CA GLU A 23 2.55 -6.95 -16.50
C GLU A 23 1.85 -7.52 -15.25
N HIS A 24 2.62 -8.13 -14.33
CA HIS A 24 2.09 -8.77 -13.13
C HIS A 24 2.44 -8.08 -11.80
N CYS A 25 3.03 -6.88 -11.80
CA CYS A 25 3.52 -6.24 -10.57
C CYS A 25 3.05 -4.79 -10.45
N TRP A 26 2.60 -4.42 -9.24
CA TRP A 26 2.18 -3.07 -8.89
C TRP A 26 2.83 -2.60 -7.60
N ALA A 27 3.03 -1.29 -7.50
CA ALA A 27 3.40 -0.62 -6.27
C ALA A 27 2.25 0.27 -5.79
N PHE A 28 1.84 0.05 -4.55
CA PHE A 28 0.96 0.94 -3.81
C PHE A 28 1.84 1.82 -2.92
N THR A 29 1.89 3.11 -3.19
CA THR A 29 2.73 4.06 -2.45
C THR A 29 1.89 5.19 -1.87
N ALA A 30 2.20 5.57 -0.64
CA ALA A 30 1.69 6.78 -0.01
C ALA A 30 2.88 7.70 0.28
N GLU A 31 2.77 8.99 -0.01
CA GLU A 31 3.89 9.92 0.17
C GLU A 31 4.47 9.87 1.60
N GLY A 32 5.74 9.49 1.72
CA GLY A 32 6.45 9.44 3.00
C GLY A 32 6.07 8.30 3.97
N ASP A 33 5.31 7.29 3.54
CA ASP A 33 4.83 6.14 4.37
C ASP A 33 5.23 4.77 3.77
N PRO A 34 5.01 3.61 4.45
CA PRO A 34 5.43 2.31 3.95
C PRO A 34 4.65 1.94 2.68
N ASN A 35 5.38 1.38 1.72
CA ASN A 35 4.89 1.01 0.41
C ASN A 35 4.49 -0.47 0.40
N THR A 36 3.37 -0.79 -0.25
CA THR A 36 2.94 -2.18 -0.45
C THR A 36 3.24 -2.62 -1.88
N GLY A 37 3.93 -3.75 -2.01
CA GLY A 37 4.08 -4.46 -3.29
C GLY A 37 2.90 -5.39 -3.55
N VAL A 38 2.45 -5.47 -4.79
CA VAL A 38 1.37 -6.38 -5.21
C VAL A 38 1.82 -7.17 -6.42
N ILE A 39 1.73 -8.50 -6.36
CA ILE A 39 1.93 -9.40 -7.50
C ILE A 39 0.63 -10.14 -7.76
N ILE A 40 0.11 -10.03 -8.98
CA ILE A 40 -1.11 -10.72 -9.42
C ILE A 40 -0.70 -11.90 -10.31
N GLY A 41 -0.90 -13.11 -9.80
CA GLY A 41 -0.79 -14.35 -10.57
C GLY A 41 -2.17 -14.90 -10.94
N ASP A 42 -2.18 -16.01 -11.66
CA ASP A 42 -3.41 -16.58 -12.23
C ASP A 42 -4.43 -17.02 -11.17
N ASP A 43 -3.96 -17.59 -10.06
CA ASP A 43 -4.82 -18.16 -9.01
C ASP A 43 -4.87 -17.33 -7.72
N ALA A 44 -3.94 -16.38 -7.55
CA ALA A 44 -3.78 -15.65 -6.30
C ALA A 44 -3.08 -14.32 -6.48
N VAL A 45 -3.34 -13.42 -5.51
CA VAL A 45 -2.61 -12.16 -5.35
C VAL A 45 -1.70 -12.24 -4.13
N MET A 46 -0.42 -11.95 -4.32
CA MET A 46 0.55 -11.78 -3.24
C MET A 46 0.65 -10.31 -2.86
N ILE A 47 0.44 -10.02 -1.58
CA ILE A 47 0.62 -8.69 -0.98
C ILE A 47 1.91 -8.72 -0.16
N ILE A 48 2.81 -7.78 -0.45
CA ILE A 48 4.14 -7.66 0.17
C ILE A 48 4.16 -6.38 0.98
N ASP A 49 4.34 -6.56 2.30
CA ASP A 49 4.30 -5.52 3.32
C ASP A 49 2.90 -4.91 3.59
N ALA A 50 2.59 -4.72 4.87
CA ALA A 50 1.31 -4.20 5.32
C ALA A 50 1.42 -2.69 5.60
N THR A 51 0.37 -1.96 5.26
CA THR A 51 0.31 -0.54 5.58
C THR A 51 0.04 -0.32 7.08
N ALA A 52 0.36 0.88 7.57
CA ALA A 52 0.43 1.18 9.00
C ALA A 52 -0.89 0.97 9.77
N THR A 53 -2.05 1.05 9.11
CA THR A 53 -3.36 0.92 9.77
C THR A 53 -4.30 -0.02 9.01
N PRO A 54 -5.28 -0.66 9.70
CA PRO A 54 -6.29 -1.48 9.02
C PRO A 54 -7.08 -0.72 7.94
N ILE A 55 -7.33 0.58 8.13
CA ILE A 55 -8.04 1.41 7.15
C ILE A 55 -7.20 1.56 5.88
N MET A 56 -5.90 1.84 6.01
CA MET A 56 -4.97 1.89 4.87
C MET A 56 -4.86 0.52 4.18
N ALA A 57 -4.85 -0.58 4.93
CA ALA A 57 -4.76 -1.92 4.35
C ALA A 57 -6.02 -2.26 3.52
N GLN A 58 -7.19 -1.81 3.96
CA GLN A 58 -8.42 -1.94 3.18
C GLN A 58 -8.37 -1.15 1.85
N GLN A 59 -7.61 -0.05 1.78
CA GLN A 59 -7.43 0.67 0.51
C GLN A 59 -6.62 -0.15 -0.50
N VAL A 60 -5.55 -0.83 -0.05
CA VAL A 60 -4.79 -1.76 -0.91
C VAL A 60 -5.73 -2.84 -1.47
N ILE A 61 -6.52 -3.48 -0.61
CA ILE A 61 -7.46 -4.53 -1.03
C ILE A 61 -8.47 -4.00 -2.05
N ARG A 62 -9.00 -2.78 -1.86
CA ARG A 62 -9.93 -2.17 -2.82
C ARG A 62 -9.29 -1.99 -4.19
N ARG A 63 -8.06 -1.46 -4.26
CA ARG A 63 -7.34 -1.27 -5.52
C ARG A 63 -7.03 -2.59 -6.22
N VAL A 64 -6.66 -3.62 -5.48
CA VAL A 64 -6.43 -4.97 -6.04
C VAL A 64 -7.71 -5.52 -6.68
N ARG A 65 -8.86 -5.38 -6.01
CA ARG A 65 -10.17 -5.82 -6.53
C ARG A 65 -10.66 -5.09 -7.77
N GLU A 66 -10.07 -3.95 -8.12
CA GLU A 66 -10.37 -3.29 -9.40
C GLU A 66 -9.70 -4.01 -10.58
N LEU A 67 -8.69 -4.85 -10.32
CA LEU A 67 -7.91 -5.57 -11.32
C LEU A 67 -8.21 -7.08 -11.39
N THR A 68 -8.77 -7.67 -10.33
CA THR A 68 -9.03 -9.11 -10.16
C THR A 68 -10.49 -9.39 -9.84
#